data_AF-A0A9D7JNH3-F1
#
_entry.id   AF-A0A9D7JNH3-F1
#
_cell.length_a   1.000
_cell.length_b   1.000
_cell.length_c   1.000
_cell.angle_alpha   90.00
_cell.angle_beta   90.00
_cell.angle_gamma   90.00
#
_symmetry.space_group_name_H-M   'P 1'
#
loop_
_entity.id
_entity.type
_entity.pdbx_description
1 polymer ?
#
loop_
_entity_poly.entity_id
_entity_poly.type
_entity_poly.pdbx_seq_one_letter_code
_entity_poly.pdbx_strand_id
1 'polypeptide(L)'
;MKRKILIIFFLFLFCNLFAQNTFKEIDIFLEKQMQTWHIPNISIAITNKDSILYIKEFGNDNSKGNYLIGSVSKPFTAIATMQLVEQGNINLDDFVKKHLTWFETNNKNISDRITIRHLLNQTSGLPKNAGFFTPLSQNQVEIERAYKNYILSLNANEIAVGKEHIYCNLNYQLLGQIIQKASGFKYADYVNKHIFIPCEMNNTFATYQETQNFGLKMAINTFLAIPSKEVLSIVIMALQQATLPQIQKIYLNFCKAYLKWEKPKMTVCLQRIP
;
A
#
# COMPACT_ATOMS: atom_id res chain seq x y z
N MET A 1 -40.67 25.00 34.64
CA MET A 1 -39.45 25.16 33.81
C MET A 1 -38.19 24.50 34.40
N LYS A 2 -37.81 24.76 35.66
CA LYS A 2 -36.55 24.27 36.27
C LYS A 2 -36.33 22.74 36.21
N ARG A 3 -37.39 21.94 36.40
CA ARG A 3 -37.32 20.45 36.40
C ARG A 3 -37.10 19.84 35.00
N LYS A 4 -37.56 20.50 33.92
CA LYS A 4 -37.32 20.05 32.53
C LYS A 4 -35.89 20.35 32.08
N ILE A 5 -35.32 21.48 32.53
CA ILE A 5 -33.93 21.86 32.26
C ILE A 5 -32.95 20.89 32.94
N LEU A 6 -33.25 20.46 34.18
CA LEU A 6 -32.41 19.50 34.92
C LEU A 6 -32.35 18.13 34.21
N ILE A 7 -33.48 17.66 33.67
CA ILE A 7 -33.57 16.37 32.95
C ILE A 7 -32.79 16.43 31.62
N ILE A 8 -32.90 17.54 30.88
CA ILE A 8 -32.14 17.72 29.62
C ILE A 8 -30.63 17.79 29.90
N PHE A 9 -30.22 18.48 30.97
CA PHE A 9 -28.82 18.53 31.39
C PHE A 9 -28.28 17.16 31.80
N PHE A 10 -29.09 16.36 32.52
CA PHE A 10 -28.70 15.01 32.95
C PHE A 10 -28.63 14.01 31.77
N LEU A 11 -29.55 14.11 30.80
CA LEU A 11 -29.50 13.34 29.55
C LEU A 11 -28.28 13.71 28.70
N PHE A 12 -27.89 14.98 28.66
CA PHE A 12 -26.70 15.45 27.95
C PHE A 12 -25.40 14.94 28.61
N LEU A 13 -25.36 14.86 29.95
CA LEU A 13 -24.24 14.26 30.70
C LEU A 13 -24.11 12.76 30.44
N PHE A 14 -25.22 12.00 30.41
CA PHE A 14 -25.19 10.55 30.18
C PHE A 14 -24.75 10.16 28.76
N CYS A 15 -25.12 10.94 27.73
CA CYS A 15 -24.67 10.68 26.35
C CYS A 15 -23.15 10.85 26.18
N ASN A 16 -22.53 11.81 26.87
CA ASN A 16 -21.08 12.03 26.78
C ASN A 16 -20.26 10.90 27.41
N LEU A 17 -20.76 10.27 28.48
CA LEU A 17 -20.08 9.16 29.17
C LEU A 17 -20.02 7.87 28.33
N PHE A 18 -21.07 7.55 27.57
CA PHE A 18 -21.07 6.37 26.70
C PHE A 18 -20.13 6.50 25.50
N ALA A 19 -19.98 7.71 24.94
CA ALA A 19 -19.10 7.96 23.79
C ALA A 19 -17.60 7.88 24.14
N GLN A 20 -17.21 8.21 25.38
CA GLN A 20 -15.81 8.10 25.83
C GLN A 20 -15.37 6.66 26.13
N ASN A 21 -16.31 5.74 26.40
CA ASN A 21 -15.97 4.38 26.82
C ASN A 21 -15.57 3.46 25.65
N THR A 22 -16.03 3.71 24.42
CA THR A 22 -15.86 2.77 23.30
C THR A 22 -14.41 2.54 22.88
N PHE A 23 -13.55 3.57 22.92
CA PHE A 23 -12.15 3.43 22.48
C PHE A 23 -11.19 3.03 23.59
N LYS A 24 -11.61 3.11 24.86
CA LYS A 24 -10.79 2.69 26.00
C LYS A 24 -10.54 1.18 26.00
N GLU A 25 -11.52 0.38 25.57
CA GLU A 25 -11.33 -1.06 25.40
C GLU A 25 -10.30 -1.38 24.30
N ILE A 26 -10.27 -0.58 23.23
CA ILE A 26 -9.27 -0.68 22.16
C ILE A 26 -7.88 -0.32 22.70
N ASP A 27 -7.76 0.74 23.49
CA ASP A 27 -6.50 1.11 24.16
C ASP A 27 -5.95 -0.06 24.98
N ILE A 28 -6.77 -0.62 25.88
CA ILE A 28 -6.38 -1.73 26.76
C ILE A 28 -5.98 -2.96 25.96
N PHE A 29 -6.75 -3.28 24.91
CA PHE A 29 -6.44 -4.41 24.03
C PHE A 29 -5.08 -4.23 23.34
N LEU A 30 -4.84 -3.07 22.73
CA LEU A 30 -3.61 -2.79 21.99
C LEU A 30 -2.40 -2.79 22.92
N GLU A 31 -2.48 -2.15 24.08
CA GLU A 31 -1.40 -2.15 25.08
C GLU A 31 -1.06 -3.58 25.53
N LYS A 32 -2.08 -4.42 25.76
CA LYS A 32 -1.89 -5.84 26.09
C LYS A 32 -1.20 -6.60 24.96
N GLN A 33 -1.60 -6.39 23.70
CA GLN A 33 -0.95 -7.05 22.55
C GLN A 33 0.49 -6.58 22.38
N MET A 34 0.76 -5.28 22.56
CA MET A 34 2.12 -4.75 22.49
C MET A 34 3.04 -5.38 23.53
N GLN A 35 2.56 -5.54 24.77
CA GLN A 35 3.32 -6.24 25.82
C GLN A 35 3.54 -7.71 25.49
N THR A 36 2.49 -8.41 25.02
CA THR A 36 2.52 -9.86 24.73
C THR A 36 3.46 -10.21 23.59
N TRP A 37 3.43 -9.43 22.51
CA TRP A 37 4.16 -9.70 21.28
C TRP A 37 5.41 -8.83 21.12
N HIS A 38 5.77 -8.07 22.15
CA HIS A 38 6.89 -7.12 22.14
C HIS A 38 6.84 -6.17 20.94
N ILE A 39 5.63 -5.70 20.58
CA ILE A 39 5.45 -4.77 19.46
C ILE A 39 5.92 -3.39 19.93
N PRO A 40 6.93 -2.78 19.27
CA PRO A 40 7.54 -1.54 19.75
C PRO A 40 6.60 -0.34 19.61
N ASN A 41 5.88 -0.24 18.49
CA ASN A 41 5.00 0.89 18.19
C ASN A 41 3.76 0.42 17.42
N ILE A 42 2.61 1.03 17.72
CA ILE A 42 1.36 0.87 16.94
C ILE A 42 0.78 2.25 16.69
N SER A 43 0.39 2.53 15.44
CA SER A 43 -0.44 3.68 15.09
C SER A 43 -1.79 3.19 14.59
N ILE A 44 -2.87 3.73 15.13
CA ILE A 44 -4.24 3.36 14.76
C ILE A 44 -5.04 4.63 14.43
N ALA A 45 -5.82 4.55 13.36
CA ALA A 45 -6.85 5.52 13.01
C ALA A 45 -8.14 4.77 12.66
N ILE A 46 -9.24 5.17 13.28
CA ILE A 46 -10.60 4.69 13.01
C ILE A 46 -11.36 5.87 12.44
N THR A 47 -11.93 5.67 11.26
CA THR A 47 -12.58 6.73 10.47
C THR A 47 -13.96 6.27 10.02
N ASN A 48 -14.81 7.23 9.68
CA ASN A 48 -16.00 7.02 8.88
C ASN A 48 -15.86 7.80 7.56
N LYS A 49 -16.93 7.87 6.76
CA LYS A 49 -16.90 8.55 5.46
C LYS A 49 -16.53 10.05 5.55
N ASP A 50 -16.86 10.70 6.66
CA ASP A 50 -16.79 12.16 6.81
C ASP A 50 -15.66 12.61 7.76
N SER A 51 -15.31 11.79 8.74
CA SER A 51 -14.48 12.19 9.87
C SER A 51 -13.63 11.06 10.44
N ILE A 52 -12.62 11.46 11.21
CA ILE A 52 -11.89 10.55 12.10
C ILE A 52 -12.66 10.44 13.40
N LEU A 53 -12.87 9.21 13.84
CA LEU A 53 -13.55 8.88 15.08
C LEU A 53 -12.55 8.71 16.22
N TYR A 54 -11.38 8.15 15.91
CA TYR A 54 -10.33 7.90 16.89
C TYR A 54 -8.99 7.76 16.19
N ILE A 55 -7.94 8.30 16.80
CA ILE A 55 -6.56 8.17 16.32
C ILE A 55 -5.63 8.20 17.51
N LYS A 56 -4.69 7.27 17.57
CA LYS A 56 -3.73 7.18 18.66
C LYS A 56 -2.47 6.45 18.21
N GLU A 57 -1.35 6.84 18.80
CA GLU A 57 -0.08 6.17 18.62
C GLU A 57 0.45 5.66 19.97
N PHE A 58 0.72 4.37 20.03
CA PHE A 58 1.26 3.66 21.17
C PHE A 58 2.74 3.36 20.96
N GLY A 59 3.47 3.20 22.07
CA GLY A 59 4.91 2.99 22.05
C GLY A 59 5.71 4.27 22.24
N ASN A 60 7.01 4.10 22.49
CA ASN A 60 7.96 5.14 22.86
C ASN A 60 9.33 4.97 22.18
N ASP A 61 9.43 4.11 21.16
CA ASP A 61 10.66 3.95 20.39
C ASP A 61 10.79 5.05 19.32
N ASN A 62 12.03 5.37 18.93
CA ASN A 62 12.39 6.38 17.94
C ASN A 62 11.86 6.09 16.53
N SER A 63 11.41 4.86 16.27
CA SER A 63 10.73 4.49 15.03
C SER A 63 9.25 4.88 14.99
N LYS A 64 8.69 5.42 16.07
CA LYS A 64 7.28 5.82 16.15
C LYS A 64 6.90 6.79 15.02
N GLY A 65 5.77 6.48 14.36
CA GLY A 65 5.29 7.21 13.19
C GLY A 65 5.91 6.74 11.86
N ASN A 66 7.04 6.00 11.88
CA ASN A 66 7.79 5.58 10.71
C ASN A 66 7.58 4.10 10.40
N TYR A 67 6.89 3.81 9.30
CA TYR A 67 6.47 2.45 8.95
C TYR A 67 6.98 2.04 7.57
N LEU A 68 7.38 0.78 7.41
CA LEU A 68 7.44 0.17 6.09
C LEU A 68 6.09 -0.49 5.84
N ILE A 69 5.28 0.05 4.94
CA ILE A 69 3.89 -0.44 4.80
C ILE A 69 3.77 -1.68 3.89
N GLY A 70 4.86 -2.09 3.24
CA GLY A 70 4.92 -3.31 2.46
C GLY A 70 3.79 -3.43 1.45
N SER A 71 2.96 -4.46 1.59
CA SER A 71 1.89 -4.76 0.63
C SER A 71 0.71 -3.80 0.65
N VAL A 72 0.60 -2.93 1.67
CA VAL A 72 -0.35 -1.79 1.67
C VAL A 72 -0.02 -0.79 0.55
N SER A 73 1.11 -0.96 -0.14
CA SER A 73 1.44 -0.21 -1.35
C SER A 73 0.69 -0.57 -2.62
N LYS A 74 0.19 -1.81 -2.73
CA LYS A 74 -0.45 -2.30 -3.96
C LYS A 74 -1.62 -1.42 -4.43
N PRO A 75 -2.50 -0.93 -3.54
CA PRO A 75 -3.54 0.04 -3.94
C PRO A 75 -3.00 1.29 -4.65
N PHE A 76 -1.85 1.83 -4.28
CA PHE A 76 -1.27 3.02 -4.95
C PHE A 76 -0.83 2.70 -6.37
N THR A 77 -0.19 1.55 -6.58
CA THR A 77 0.16 1.06 -7.91
C THR A 77 -1.10 0.77 -8.75
N ALA A 78 -2.15 0.23 -8.12
CA ALA A 78 -3.42 -0.03 -8.79
C ALA A 78 -4.11 1.27 -9.22
N ILE A 79 -4.15 2.29 -8.34
CA ILE A 79 -4.66 3.63 -8.67
C ILE A 79 -3.85 4.23 -9.82
N ALA A 80 -2.51 4.20 -9.75
CA ALA A 80 -1.66 4.73 -10.82
C ALA A 80 -1.90 4.03 -12.16
N THR A 81 -2.09 2.70 -12.14
CA THR A 81 -2.44 1.90 -13.32
C THR A 81 -3.80 2.34 -13.87
N MET A 82 -4.82 2.46 -13.01
CA MET A 82 -6.16 2.86 -13.44
C MET A 82 -6.22 4.31 -13.92
N GLN A 83 -5.44 5.24 -13.37
CA GLN A 83 -5.29 6.59 -13.90
C GLN A 83 -4.79 6.57 -15.36
N LEU A 84 -3.82 5.71 -15.68
CA LEU A 84 -3.34 5.53 -17.05
C LEU A 84 -4.37 4.86 -17.96
N VAL A 85 -5.22 3.98 -17.41
CA VAL A 85 -6.38 3.41 -18.15
C VAL A 85 -7.38 4.51 -18.48
N GLU A 86 -7.75 5.35 -17.52
CA GLU A 86 -8.69 6.46 -17.70
C GLU A 86 -8.19 7.50 -18.71
N GLN A 87 -6.87 7.73 -18.75
CA GLN A 87 -6.22 8.61 -19.73
C GLN A 87 -6.12 7.99 -21.13
N GLY A 88 -6.43 6.70 -21.28
CA GLY A 88 -6.32 5.97 -22.54
C GLY A 88 -4.89 5.55 -22.92
N ASN A 89 -3.92 5.71 -22.02
CA ASN A 89 -2.52 5.35 -22.25
C ASN A 89 -2.30 3.83 -22.26
N ILE A 90 -3.09 3.09 -21.48
CA ILE A 90 -3.07 1.62 -21.43
C ILE A 90 -4.51 1.09 -21.39
N ASN A 91 -4.72 -0.17 -21.78
CA ASN A 91 -5.99 -0.85 -21.61
C ASN A 91 -5.85 -2.04 -20.65
N LEU A 92 -6.88 -2.33 -19.85
CA LEU A 92 -6.84 -3.46 -18.91
C LEU A 92 -6.63 -4.80 -19.60
N ASP A 93 -7.13 -4.94 -20.83
CA ASP A 93 -7.00 -6.15 -21.64
C ASP A 93 -5.77 -6.14 -22.55
N ASP A 94 -4.91 -5.12 -22.44
CA ASP A 94 -3.61 -5.15 -23.10
C ASP A 94 -2.77 -6.28 -22.53
N PHE A 95 -2.14 -7.05 -23.43
CA PHE A 95 -1.10 -8.00 -23.06
C PHE A 95 0.09 -7.26 -22.43
N VAL A 96 0.67 -7.83 -21.38
CA VAL A 96 1.86 -7.26 -20.72
C VAL A 96 2.98 -7.04 -21.73
N LYS A 97 3.17 -7.98 -22.64
CA LYS A 97 4.19 -7.95 -23.69
C LYS A 97 4.06 -6.79 -24.68
N LYS A 98 2.85 -6.22 -24.83
CA LYS A 98 2.61 -5.00 -25.63
C LYS A 98 3.40 -3.81 -25.07
N HIS A 99 3.48 -3.72 -23.74
CA HIS A 99 4.13 -2.63 -23.02
C HIS A 99 5.57 -2.98 -22.65
N LEU A 100 5.80 -4.21 -22.21
CA LEU A 100 7.09 -4.73 -21.80
C LEU A 100 7.55 -5.79 -22.81
N THR A 101 8.17 -5.37 -23.92
CA THR A 101 8.55 -6.27 -25.02
C THR A 101 9.57 -7.35 -24.60
N TRP A 102 10.31 -7.11 -23.53
CA TRP A 102 11.24 -8.06 -22.91
C TRP A 102 10.56 -9.10 -21.99
N PHE A 103 9.28 -8.92 -21.66
CA PHE A 103 8.55 -9.82 -20.77
C PHE A 103 8.40 -11.21 -21.39
N GLU A 104 8.97 -12.19 -20.73
CA GLU A 104 9.00 -13.58 -21.17
C GLU A 104 9.18 -14.51 -19.97
N THR A 105 8.22 -15.41 -19.77
CA THR A 105 8.31 -16.56 -18.87
C THR A 105 8.94 -17.76 -19.58
N ASN A 106 9.35 -18.78 -18.84
CA ASN A 106 9.83 -20.03 -19.40
C ASN A 106 8.78 -20.81 -20.22
N ASN A 107 7.50 -20.38 -20.21
CA ASN A 107 6.42 -20.88 -21.06
C ASN A 107 5.84 -19.75 -21.91
N LYS A 108 6.19 -19.73 -23.21
CA LYS A 108 5.75 -18.67 -24.13
C LYS A 108 4.23 -18.52 -24.24
N ASN A 109 3.47 -19.62 -24.13
CA ASN A 109 2.00 -19.58 -24.17
C ASN A 109 1.40 -18.83 -22.97
N ILE A 110 2.07 -18.87 -21.81
CA ILE A 110 1.67 -18.08 -20.64
C ILE A 110 2.03 -16.60 -20.87
N SER A 111 3.26 -16.34 -21.30
CA SER A 111 3.78 -14.98 -21.55
C SER A 111 2.88 -14.16 -22.49
N ASP A 112 2.38 -14.80 -23.54
CA ASP A 112 1.59 -14.15 -24.58
C ASP A 112 0.11 -13.93 -24.18
N ARG A 113 -0.32 -14.39 -23.00
CA ARG A 113 -1.72 -14.33 -22.52
C ARG A 113 -1.94 -13.44 -21.30
N ILE A 114 -0.89 -13.12 -20.55
CA ILE A 114 -1.02 -12.28 -19.35
C ILE A 114 -1.37 -10.84 -19.77
N THR A 115 -2.40 -10.28 -19.13
CA THR A 115 -2.89 -8.92 -19.38
C THR A 115 -2.71 -8.05 -18.14
N ILE A 116 -2.83 -6.74 -18.29
CA ILE A 116 -2.80 -5.79 -17.16
C ILE A 116 -3.86 -6.13 -16.11
N ARG A 117 -5.06 -6.52 -16.54
CA ARG A 117 -6.15 -7.01 -15.67
C ARG A 117 -5.72 -8.22 -14.83
N HIS A 118 -5.01 -9.17 -15.44
CA HIS A 118 -4.51 -10.34 -14.72
C HIS A 118 -3.49 -9.96 -13.63
N LEU A 119 -2.62 -8.97 -13.90
CA LEU A 119 -1.67 -8.48 -12.90
C LEU A 119 -2.39 -7.81 -11.71
N LEU A 120 -3.33 -6.90 -11.98
CA LEU A 120 -4.10 -6.20 -10.94
C LEU A 120 -4.86 -7.17 -10.04
N ASN A 121 -5.51 -8.16 -10.65
CA ASN A 121 -6.35 -9.14 -9.97
C ASN A 121 -5.58 -10.32 -9.36
N GLN A 122 -4.25 -10.34 -9.48
CA GLN A 122 -3.41 -11.45 -8.99
C GLN A 122 -3.80 -12.81 -9.63
N THR A 123 -4.13 -12.82 -10.92
CA THR A 123 -4.58 -14.01 -11.69
C THR A 123 -3.68 -14.32 -12.89
N SER A 124 -2.43 -13.84 -12.88
CA SER A 124 -1.48 -14.03 -13.98
C SER A 124 -0.93 -15.45 -14.13
N GLY A 125 -1.09 -16.31 -13.12
CA GLY A 125 -0.45 -17.62 -13.06
C GLY A 125 1.03 -17.58 -12.68
N LEU A 126 1.59 -16.39 -12.40
CA LEU A 126 2.98 -16.26 -11.90
C LEU A 126 3.10 -16.85 -10.48
N PRO A 127 4.24 -17.48 -10.15
CA PRO A 127 4.37 -18.23 -8.91
C PRO A 127 4.39 -17.32 -7.67
N LYS A 128 3.82 -17.80 -6.55
CA LYS A 128 3.66 -17.06 -5.29
C LYS A 128 4.98 -16.52 -4.73
N ASN A 129 6.07 -17.26 -4.89
CA ASN A 129 7.41 -16.88 -4.45
C ASN A 129 8.13 -15.91 -5.41
N ALA A 130 7.47 -15.45 -6.48
CA ALA A 130 8.02 -14.45 -7.37
C ALA A 130 7.86 -13.02 -6.84
N GLY A 131 8.84 -12.18 -7.17
CA GLY A 131 8.84 -10.75 -6.88
C GLY A 131 9.52 -10.37 -5.56
N PHE A 132 10.45 -11.19 -5.08
CA PHE A 132 11.47 -10.81 -4.09
C PHE A 132 12.79 -10.40 -4.74
N PHE A 133 12.74 -10.12 -6.05
CA PHE A 133 13.87 -9.70 -6.84
C PHE A 133 13.86 -8.18 -7.04
N THR A 134 15.02 -7.57 -6.85
CA THR A 134 15.24 -6.14 -7.07
C THR A 134 16.51 -5.99 -7.92
N PRO A 135 16.43 -5.39 -9.12
CA PRO A 135 17.62 -5.01 -9.88
C PRO A 135 18.45 -3.99 -9.11
N LEU A 136 19.78 -4.18 -9.07
CA LEU A 136 20.71 -3.25 -8.42
C LEU A 136 21.15 -2.09 -9.34
N SER A 137 20.84 -2.17 -10.63
CA SER A 137 21.22 -1.16 -11.60
C SER A 137 20.20 -0.02 -11.65
N GLN A 138 20.70 1.19 -11.94
CA GLN A 138 19.86 2.35 -12.28
C GLN A 138 19.68 2.51 -13.80
N ASN A 139 20.39 1.72 -14.61
CA ASN A 139 20.24 1.72 -16.06
C ASN A 139 19.01 0.89 -16.47
N GLN A 140 18.08 1.51 -17.20
CA GLN A 140 16.83 0.86 -17.58
C GLN A 140 17.03 -0.43 -18.40
N VAL A 141 18.01 -0.48 -19.32
CA VAL A 141 18.27 -1.68 -20.14
C VAL A 141 18.77 -2.83 -19.26
N GLU A 142 19.60 -2.54 -18.26
CA GLU A 142 20.07 -3.54 -17.30
C GLU A 142 18.96 -4.01 -16.38
N ILE A 143 18.09 -3.10 -15.91
CA ILE A 143 16.88 -3.42 -15.14
C ILE A 143 16.00 -4.41 -15.92
N GLU A 144 15.69 -4.10 -17.18
CA GLU A 144 14.85 -4.94 -18.03
C GLU A 144 15.46 -6.31 -18.27
N ARG A 145 16.78 -6.37 -18.55
CA ARG A 145 17.50 -7.63 -18.69
C ARG A 145 17.45 -8.45 -17.41
N ALA A 146 17.62 -7.81 -16.25
CA ALA A 146 17.63 -8.49 -14.97
C ALA A 146 16.24 -9.05 -14.63
N TYR A 147 15.17 -8.29 -14.90
CA TYR A 147 13.80 -8.79 -14.80
C TYR A 147 13.55 -9.95 -15.77
N LYS A 148 13.94 -9.83 -17.04
CA LYS A 148 13.78 -10.90 -18.02
C LYS A 148 14.45 -12.20 -17.53
N ASN A 149 15.71 -12.12 -17.12
CA ASN A 149 16.45 -13.29 -16.63
C ASN A 149 15.82 -13.88 -15.38
N TYR A 150 15.38 -13.03 -14.45
CA TYR A 150 14.67 -13.49 -13.25
C TYR A 150 13.38 -14.23 -13.62
N ILE A 151 12.54 -13.66 -14.48
CA ILE A 151 11.26 -14.25 -14.87
C ILE A 151 11.46 -15.57 -15.63
N LEU A 152 12.48 -15.65 -16.49
CA LEU A 152 12.85 -16.90 -17.18
C LEU A 152 13.33 -17.99 -16.22
N SER A 153 13.95 -17.62 -15.10
CA SER A 153 14.38 -18.58 -14.07
C SER A 153 13.23 -19.11 -13.20
N LEU A 154 12.06 -18.48 -13.26
CA LEU A 154 10.88 -18.94 -12.53
C LEU A 154 10.27 -20.13 -13.25
N ASN A 155 9.99 -21.19 -12.51
CA ASN A 155 9.08 -22.24 -12.98
C ASN A 155 7.66 -21.67 -13.01
N ALA A 156 7.25 -21.12 -14.16
CA ALA A 156 5.86 -20.77 -14.36
C ALA A 156 5.06 -22.08 -14.39
N ASN A 157 4.36 -22.35 -13.30
CA ASN A 157 3.42 -23.48 -13.25
C ASN A 157 2.33 -23.24 -14.31
N GLU A 158 1.83 -24.31 -14.92
CA GLU A 158 0.74 -24.28 -15.91
C GLU A 158 -0.63 -23.88 -15.31
N ILE A 159 -0.65 -23.03 -14.28
CA ILE A 159 -1.89 -22.47 -13.76
C ILE A 159 -2.37 -21.47 -14.80
N ALA A 160 -3.42 -21.87 -15.51
CA ALA A 160 -3.97 -21.15 -16.64
C ALA A 160 -4.29 -19.70 -16.23
N VAL A 161 -3.64 -18.76 -16.92
CA VAL A 161 -3.86 -17.32 -16.80
C VAL A 161 -5.37 -17.02 -16.70
N GLY A 162 -5.75 -16.29 -15.65
CA GLY A 162 -7.14 -15.91 -15.37
C GLY A 162 -7.97 -16.94 -14.61
N LYS A 163 -7.44 -18.12 -14.25
CA LYS A 163 -8.21 -19.18 -13.55
C LYS A 163 -8.18 -19.09 -12.03
N GLU A 164 -7.03 -18.76 -11.46
CA GLU A 164 -6.84 -18.79 -10.00
C GLU A 164 -6.23 -17.49 -9.50
N HIS A 165 -6.65 -17.08 -8.29
CA HIS A 165 -6.02 -16.00 -7.57
C HIS A 165 -4.79 -16.50 -6.82
N ILE A 166 -3.61 -16.02 -7.23
CA ILE A 166 -2.32 -16.31 -6.60
C ILE A 166 -1.67 -14.98 -6.23
N TYR A 167 -1.56 -14.74 -4.93
CA TYR A 167 -0.85 -13.58 -4.42
C TYR A 167 0.62 -13.62 -4.83
N CYS A 168 1.02 -12.72 -5.72
CA CYS A 168 2.36 -12.66 -6.30
C CYS A 168 2.85 -11.21 -6.31
N ASN A 169 4.06 -10.97 -5.79
CA ASN A 169 4.63 -9.61 -5.76
C ASN A 169 5.07 -9.16 -7.15
N LEU A 170 5.52 -10.10 -8.00
CA LEU A 170 5.96 -9.81 -9.36
C LEU A 170 4.86 -9.15 -10.21
N ASN A 171 3.58 -9.48 -9.95
CA ASN A 171 2.46 -8.82 -10.64
C ASN A 171 2.51 -7.29 -10.50
N TYR A 172 2.78 -6.80 -9.29
CA TYR A 172 2.81 -5.37 -9.01
C TYR A 172 4.15 -4.72 -9.40
N GLN A 173 5.24 -5.49 -9.44
CA GLN A 173 6.49 -5.01 -10.03
C GLN A 173 6.34 -4.79 -11.55
N LEU A 174 5.67 -5.71 -12.25
CA LEU A 174 5.38 -5.57 -13.67
C LEU A 174 4.45 -4.38 -13.94
N LEU A 175 3.42 -4.17 -13.12
CA LEU A 175 2.60 -2.95 -13.19
C LEU A 175 3.42 -1.67 -13.01
N GLY A 176 4.37 -1.67 -12.07
CA GLY A 176 5.33 -0.56 -11.90
C GLY A 176 6.12 -0.28 -13.19
N GLN A 177 6.65 -1.32 -13.86
CA GLN A 177 7.34 -1.16 -15.14
C GLN A 177 6.42 -0.65 -16.25
N ILE A 178 5.17 -1.12 -16.31
CA ILE A 178 4.17 -0.65 -17.28
C ILE A 178 3.84 0.83 -17.05
N ILE A 179 3.64 1.25 -15.79
CA ILE A 179 3.42 2.67 -15.44
C ILE A 179 4.57 3.53 -15.97
N GLN A 180 5.82 3.11 -15.74
CA GLN A 180 6.97 3.85 -16.24
C GLN A 180 6.98 3.95 -17.76
N LYS A 181 6.74 2.82 -18.44
CA LYS A 181 6.74 2.77 -19.90
C LYS A 181 5.65 3.63 -20.53
N ALA A 182 4.43 3.56 -20.00
CA ALA A 182 3.26 4.22 -20.57
C ALA A 182 3.17 5.71 -20.22
N SER A 183 3.76 6.14 -19.11
CA SER A 183 3.74 7.53 -18.66
C SER A 183 5.02 8.31 -19.02
N GLY A 184 6.15 7.64 -19.21
CA GLY A 184 7.47 8.26 -19.35
C GLY A 184 8.08 8.75 -18.03
N PHE A 185 7.39 8.61 -16.90
CA PHE A 185 7.91 8.94 -15.57
C PHE A 185 8.63 7.75 -14.95
N LYS A 186 9.54 7.98 -14.00
CA LYS A 186 9.89 6.92 -13.04
C LYS A 186 8.68 6.63 -12.16
N TYR A 187 8.58 5.39 -11.66
CA TYR A 187 7.42 4.97 -10.87
C TYR A 187 7.20 5.88 -9.65
N ALA A 188 8.29 6.17 -8.91
CA ALA A 188 8.26 7.04 -7.74
C ALA A 188 7.75 8.45 -8.08
N ASP A 189 8.25 9.03 -9.16
CA ASP A 189 7.85 10.37 -9.63
C ASP A 189 6.37 10.39 -10.02
N TYR A 190 5.87 9.35 -10.69
CA TYR A 190 4.47 9.25 -11.09
C TYR A 190 3.57 9.20 -9.86
N VAL A 191 3.83 8.28 -8.93
CA VAL A 191 3.01 8.12 -7.71
C VAL A 191 3.06 9.39 -6.86
N ASN A 192 4.23 10.02 -6.74
CA ASN A 192 4.37 11.27 -6.01
C ASN A 192 3.52 12.38 -6.65
N LYS A 193 3.69 12.59 -7.95
CA LYS A 193 3.02 13.67 -8.69
C LYS A 193 1.51 13.50 -8.81
N HIS A 194 1.05 12.26 -9.04
CA HIS A 194 -0.34 11.98 -9.39
C HIS A 194 -1.18 11.41 -8.24
N ILE A 195 -0.56 11.04 -7.12
CA ILE A 195 -1.26 10.50 -5.95
C ILE A 195 -0.85 11.23 -4.67
N PHE A 196 0.42 11.29 -4.33
CA PHE A 196 0.85 11.84 -3.03
C PHE A 196 0.59 13.34 -2.94
N ILE A 197 1.06 14.14 -3.89
CA ILE A 197 0.87 15.60 -3.89
C ILE A 197 -0.63 15.97 -3.93
N PRO A 198 -1.47 15.43 -4.85
CA PRO A 198 -2.90 15.75 -4.88
C PRO A 198 -3.66 15.33 -3.61
N CYS A 199 -3.20 14.28 -2.93
CA CYS A 199 -3.78 13.82 -1.67
C CYS A 199 -3.12 14.44 -0.42
N GLU A 200 -2.16 15.35 -0.59
CA GLU A 200 -1.37 15.99 0.47
C GLU A 200 -0.62 15.00 1.38
N MET A 201 -0.10 13.92 0.80
CA MET A 201 0.68 12.88 1.46
C MET A 201 2.16 13.29 1.58
N ASN A 202 2.42 14.39 2.26
CA ASN A 202 3.75 15.03 2.30
C ASN A 202 4.82 14.22 3.04
N ASN A 203 4.39 13.25 3.86
CA ASN A 203 5.26 12.34 4.59
C ASN A 203 5.01 10.93 4.07
N THR A 204 5.12 10.73 2.77
CA THR A 204 4.96 9.43 2.12
C THR A 204 5.89 9.42 0.93
N PHE A 205 6.75 8.41 0.88
CA PHE A 205 7.84 8.33 -0.08
C PHE A 205 7.72 7.05 -0.89
N ALA A 206 8.21 7.03 -2.12
CA ALA A 206 8.16 5.84 -2.97
C ALA A 206 9.53 5.17 -3.08
N THR A 207 10.59 5.77 -2.54
CA THR A 207 11.95 5.24 -2.52
C THR A 207 12.59 5.36 -1.15
N TYR A 208 13.54 4.48 -0.86
CA TYR A 208 14.33 4.54 0.37
C TYR A 208 15.23 5.78 0.42
N GLN A 209 15.81 6.20 -0.69
CA GLN A 209 16.68 7.37 -0.74
C GLN A 209 15.93 8.64 -0.31
N GLU A 210 14.68 8.80 -0.76
CA GLU A 210 13.81 9.87 -0.28
C GLU A 210 13.62 9.79 1.24
N THR A 211 13.42 8.61 1.82
CA THR A 211 13.29 8.50 3.28
C THR A 211 14.55 8.94 4.04
N GLN A 212 15.75 8.66 3.52
CA GLN A 212 17.00 9.05 4.16
C GLN A 212 17.20 10.57 4.18
N ASN A 213 16.79 11.25 3.11
CA ASN A 213 16.88 12.71 3.01
C ASN A 213 16.00 13.42 4.05
N PHE A 214 14.98 12.74 4.59
CA PHE A 214 14.09 13.25 5.63
C PHE A 214 14.48 12.80 7.05
N GLY A 215 15.68 12.22 7.21
CA GLY A 215 16.24 11.83 8.52
C GLY A 215 15.61 10.57 9.10
N LEU A 216 14.92 9.77 8.28
CA LEU A 216 14.27 8.55 8.74
C LEU A 216 15.31 7.46 9.01
N LYS A 217 15.47 7.12 10.29
CA LYS A 217 16.17 5.91 10.71
C LYS A 217 15.17 4.75 10.61
N MET A 218 15.52 3.75 9.81
CA MET A 218 14.73 2.54 9.61
C MET A 218 14.26 1.97 10.95
N ALA A 219 12.96 1.68 11.06
CA ALA A 219 12.45 0.83 12.14
C ALA A 219 13.15 -0.54 12.00
N ILE A 220 14.05 -0.86 12.93
CA ILE A 220 14.86 -2.07 12.84
C ILE A 220 13.97 -3.31 13.03
N ASN A 221 14.10 -4.23 12.06
CA ASN A 221 13.98 -5.69 12.13
C ASN A 221 12.94 -6.30 13.09
N THR A 222 11.71 -6.43 12.60
CA THR A 222 10.98 -7.71 12.76
C THR A 222 10.80 -8.29 11.35
N PHE A 223 11.46 -9.42 11.11
CA PHE A 223 11.84 -9.94 9.78
C PHE A 223 10.69 -10.10 8.78
N LEU A 224 10.90 -9.59 7.56
CA LEU A 224 10.75 -10.29 6.25
C LEU A 224 11.19 -9.35 5.09
N ALA A 225 12.45 -8.90 5.12
CA ALA A 225 13.28 -8.53 3.96
C ALA A 225 14.52 -7.77 4.46
N ILE A 226 15.70 -8.25 4.10
CA ILE A 226 16.97 -7.54 4.29
C ILE A 226 16.89 -6.24 3.46
N PRO A 227 17.12 -5.05 4.02
CA PRO A 227 17.13 -3.83 3.24
C PRO A 227 18.42 -3.77 2.42
N SER A 228 18.33 -4.00 1.12
CA SER A 228 19.39 -3.65 0.18
C SER A 228 19.10 -2.29 -0.46
N LYS A 229 20.17 -1.59 -0.85
CA LYS A 229 20.28 -0.13 -0.87
C LYS A 229 19.41 0.63 -1.86
N GLU A 230 18.72 0.03 -2.82
CA GLU A 230 17.93 0.78 -3.79
C GLU A 230 16.98 -0.18 -4.53
N VAL A 231 15.76 0.31 -4.82
CA VAL A 231 14.72 -0.28 -5.68
C VAL A 231 13.74 -1.29 -5.02
N LEU A 232 12.45 -1.13 -5.32
CA LEU A 232 11.35 -1.76 -4.60
C LEU A 232 10.65 -2.84 -5.43
N SER A 233 10.95 -4.08 -5.04
CA SER A 233 9.96 -5.16 -4.91
C SER A 233 8.96 -4.95 -3.76
N ILE A 234 9.08 -3.89 -2.94
CA ILE A 234 8.24 -3.69 -1.75
C ILE A 234 8.09 -2.18 -1.45
N VAL A 235 7.24 -1.40 -2.14
CA VAL A 235 7.22 0.07 -1.98
C VAL A 235 7.36 0.51 -0.50
N ILE A 236 8.50 1.13 -0.15
CA ILE A 236 8.80 1.66 1.17
C ILE A 236 8.12 3.02 1.24
N MET A 237 6.93 3.06 1.83
CA MET A 237 6.29 4.32 2.23
C MET A 237 6.46 4.52 3.71
N ALA A 238 7.35 5.43 4.11
CA ALA A 238 7.41 5.90 5.48
C ALA A 238 6.38 7.01 5.67
N LEU A 239 5.44 6.81 6.59
CA LEU A 239 4.77 7.92 7.27
C LEU A 239 5.82 8.55 8.21
N GLN A 240 5.85 9.86 8.39
CA GLN A 240 6.71 10.54 9.37
C GLN A 240 5.89 11.64 9.99
N GLN A 241 6.04 11.89 11.31
CA GLN A 241 5.65 13.11 12.06
C GLN A 241 4.49 13.91 11.46
N ALA A 242 3.48 13.19 11.01
CA ALA A 242 2.28 13.78 10.48
C ALA A 242 1.51 14.08 11.75
N THR A 243 1.29 15.36 12.02
CA THR A 243 0.34 15.77 13.04
C THR A 243 -0.95 14.96 12.83
N LEU A 244 -1.70 14.62 13.89
CA LEU A 244 -2.99 13.92 13.77
C LEU A 244 -3.85 14.40 12.56
N PRO A 245 -3.92 15.72 12.27
CA PRO A 245 -4.59 16.27 11.08
C PRO A 245 -4.01 15.85 9.72
N GLN A 246 -2.71 15.60 9.62
CA GLN A 246 -2.05 15.16 8.37
C GLN A 246 -2.28 13.68 8.11
N ILE A 247 -2.15 12.80 9.12
CA ILE A 247 -2.55 11.39 8.99
C ILE A 247 -4.04 11.32 8.64
N GLN A 248 -4.84 12.19 9.25
CA GLN A 248 -6.26 12.35 8.96
C GLN A 248 -6.53 12.65 7.49
N LYS A 249 -5.81 13.61 6.92
CA LYS A 249 -6.02 14.04 5.55
C LYS A 249 -5.55 12.98 4.56
N ILE A 250 -4.42 12.32 4.83
CA ILE A 250 -3.88 11.23 4.01
C ILE A 250 -4.87 10.07 3.92
N TYR A 251 -5.31 9.56 5.08
CA TYR A 251 -6.20 8.41 5.12
C TYR A 251 -7.59 8.75 4.58
N LEU A 252 -8.13 9.92 4.92
CA LEU A 252 -9.44 10.36 4.42
C LEU A 252 -9.40 10.66 2.92
N ASN A 253 -8.32 11.24 2.39
CA ASN A 253 -8.18 11.47 0.94
C ASN A 253 -7.98 10.16 0.18
N PHE A 254 -7.19 9.23 0.71
CA PHE A 254 -7.06 7.89 0.14
C PHE A 254 -8.41 7.17 0.17
N CYS A 255 -9.10 7.13 1.30
CA CYS A 255 -10.44 6.55 1.42
C CYS A 255 -11.44 7.30 0.54
N LYS A 256 -11.42 8.63 0.42
CA LYS A 256 -12.33 9.37 -0.47
C LYS A 256 -12.03 9.11 -1.94
N ALA A 257 -10.77 9.04 -2.34
CA ALA A 257 -10.38 8.67 -3.70
C ALA A 257 -10.85 7.24 -4.01
N TYR A 258 -10.65 6.31 -3.07
CA TYR A 258 -11.09 4.91 -3.19
C TYR A 258 -12.63 4.75 -3.16
N LEU A 259 -13.33 5.45 -2.26
CA LEU A 259 -14.79 5.44 -2.11
C LEU A 259 -15.52 6.24 -3.19
N LYS A 260 -14.84 7.16 -3.88
CA LYS A 260 -15.37 7.76 -5.12
C LYS A 260 -15.42 6.72 -6.24
N TRP A 261 -14.62 5.64 -6.15
CA TRP A 261 -14.57 4.54 -7.11
C TRP A 261 -15.45 3.34 -6.73
N GLU A 262 -15.75 3.10 -5.45
CA GLU A 262 -16.65 2.03 -5.01
C GLU A 262 -17.85 2.51 -4.16
N LYS A 263 -19.02 1.86 -4.31
CA LYS A 263 -20.11 1.98 -3.34
C LYS A 263 -19.63 1.42 -1.98
N PRO A 264 -19.81 2.15 -0.87
CA PRO A 264 -19.08 1.91 0.37
C PRO A 264 -19.38 0.53 0.96
N LYS A 265 -18.35 -0.32 1.04
CA LYS A 265 -18.25 -1.41 2.02
C LYS A 265 -16.97 -1.19 2.84
N MET A 266 -17.14 -1.28 4.15
CA MET A 266 -16.11 -1.04 5.16
C MET A 266 -14.96 -2.05 5.01
N THR A 267 -13.74 -1.59 4.71
CA THR A 267 -12.55 -2.45 4.65
C THR A 267 -11.62 -2.10 5.81
N VAL A 268 -11.57 -2.97 6.81
CA VAL A 268 -10.58 -2.94 7.88
C VAL A 268 -9.34 -3.66 7.36
N CYS A 269 -8.25 -2.92 7.13
CA CYS A 269 -6.97 -3.51 6.73
C CYS A 269 -6.19 -3.94 7.99
N LEU A 270 -6.54 -5.11 8.54
CA LEU A 270 -5.70 -5.83 9.50
C LEU A 270 -5.02 -6.96 8.74
N GLN A 271 -3.75 -6.78 8.38
CA GLN A 271 -2.98 -7.84 7.75
C GLN A 271 -2.50 -8.82 8.83
N ARG A 272 -3.25 -9.90 9.03
CA ARG A 272 -2.77 -11.11 9.72
C ARG A 272 -1.95 -11.90 8.71
N ILE A 273 -0.65 -11.99 8.92
CA ILE A 273 0.21 -12.95 8.21
C ILE A 273 0.40 -14.13 9.17
N PRO A 274 0.15 -15.39 8.74
CA PRO A 274 0.27 -16.59 9.57
C PRO A 274 1.69 -16.83 10.07
#